data_AF-A0A8S2UHF7-F1
#
_entry.id   AF-A0A8S2UHF7-F1
#
_cell.length_a   1.000
_cell.length_b   1.000
_cell.length_c   1.000
_cell.angle_alpha   90.00
_cell.angle_beta   90.00
_cell.angle_gamma   90.00
#
_symmetry.space_group_name_H-M   'P 1'
#
loop_
_entity.id
_entity.type
_entity.pdbx_description
1 polymer ?
#
loop_
_entity_poly.entity_id
_entity_poly.type
_entity_poly.pdbx_seq_one_letter_code
_entity_poly.pdbx_strand_id
1 'polypeptide(L)'
;EECTILSNSSLAAQCEVLLIDVESRTDILQLINVMPNLRALSVRPKDNESNQLQSWEITENLIEWLHKNLPSNYTYSITRNFYN
;
A
#
# COMPACT_ATOMS: atom_id res chain seq x y z
N GLU A 1 -5.50 6.01 -11.46
CA GLU A 1 -6.17 7.34 -11.37
C GLU A 1 -6.80 7.59 -10.00
N GLU A 2 -7.48 6.60 -9.40
CA GLU A 2 -8.14 6.75 -8.10
C GLU A 2 -7.18 7.13 -6.95
N CYS A 3 -5.98 6.55 -6.90
CA CYS A 3 -4.95 6.93 -5.93
C CYS A 3 -4.55 8.41 -6.04
N THR A 4 -4.50 8.94 -7.27
CA THR A 4 -4.19 10.36 -7.52
C THR A 4 -5.33 11.26 -7.02
N ILE A 5 -6.59 10.86 -7.24
CA ILE A 5 -7.75 11.60 -6.74
C ILE A 5 -7.74 11.60 -5.20
N LEU A 6 -7.51 10.44 -4.58
CA LEU A 6 -7.41 10.32 -3.13
C LEU A 6 -6.26 11.20 -2.60
N SER A 7 -5.10 11.17 -3.24
CA SER A 7 -3.91 11.94 -2.80
C SER A 7 -4.12 13.45 -2.77
N ASN A 8 -5.02 13.97 -3.61
CA ASN A 8 -5.33 15.39 -3.70
C ASN A 8 -6.55 15.79 -2.84
N SER A 9 -7.14 14.85 -2.10
CA SER A 9 -8.33 15.11 -1.29
C SER A 9 -7.98 15.62 0.10
N SER A 10 -8.91 16.36 0.72
CA SER A 10 -8.80 16.73 2.14
C SER A 10 -8.84 15.53 3.09
N LEU A 11 -9.31 14.38 2.61
CA LEU A 11 -9.31 13.12 3.34
C LEU A 11 -7.88 12.58 3.49
N ALA A 12 -7.04 12.70 2.45
CA ALA A 12 -5.63 12.30 2.54
C ALA A 12 -4.87 13.06 3.63
N ALA A 13 -5.15 14.36 3.80
CA ALA A 13 -4.52 15.17 4.83
C ALA A 13 -4.88 14.74 6.26
N GLN A 14 -6.01 14.05 6.46
CA GLN A 14 -6.53 13.63 7.77
C GLN A 14 -6.47 12.11 7.99
N CYS A 15 -6.05 11.35 6.97
CA CYS A 15 -6.05 9.90 7.01
C CYS A 15 -4.93 9.39 7.93
N GLU A 16 -5.30 8.70 9.01
CA GLU A 16 -4.36 8.02 9.89
C GLU A 16 -4.19 6.53 9.56
N VAL A 17 -5.22 5.93 8.95
CA VAL A 17 -5.26 4.50 8.61
C VAL A 17 -5.78 4.34 7.18
N LEU A 18 -4.98 3.72 6.32
CA LEU A 18 -5.34 3.46 4.92
C LEU A 18 -5.33 1.96 4.64
N LEU A 19 -6.47 1.44 4.18
CA LEU A 19 -6.58 0.11 3.57
C LEU A 19 -6.81 0.31 2.07
N ILE A 20 -5.94 -0.24 1.24
CA ILE A 20 -6.01 -0.03 -0.20
C ILE A 20 -5.64 -1.28 -1.00
N ASP A 21 -6.39 -1.52 -2.06
CA ASP A 21 -6.04 -2.45 -3.14
C ASP A 21 -5.18 -1.72 -4.15
N VAL A 22 -3.94 -2.16 -4.34
CA VAL A 22 -3.01 -1.51 -5.28
C VAL A 22 -2.46 -2.48 -6.28
N GLU A 23 -2.32 -1.98 -7.50
CA GLU A 23 -1.73 -2.70 -8.63
C GLU A 23 -0.24 -2.39 -8.77
N SER A 24 0.23 -1.24 -8.26
CA SER A 24 1.60 -0.76 -8.42
C SER A 24 2.21 -0.21 -7.13
N ARG A 25 3.52 -0.43 -6.96
CA ARG A 25 4.31 0.13 -5.85
C ARG A 25 4.42 1.65 -5.90
N THR A 26 4.38 2.22 -7.11
CA THR A 26 4.48 3.67 -7.30
C THR A 26 3.28 4.39 -6.68
N ASP A 27 2.10 3.76 -6.71
CA ASP A 27 0.88 4.33 -6.11
C ASP A 27 1.00 4.39 -4.57
N ILE A 28 1.58 3.35 -3.96
CA ILE A 28 1.83 3.29 -2.52
C ILE A 28 2.73 4.45 -2.08
N LEU A 29 3.82 4.67 -2.82
CA LEU A 29 4.76 5.77 -2.57
C LEU A 29 4.09 7.13 -2.59
N GLN A 30 3.31 7.37 -3.64
CA GLN A 30 2.62 8.63 -3.80
C GLN A 30 1.65 8.89 -2.64
N LEU A 31 0.91 7.86 -2.22
CA LEU A 31 -0.03 7.95 -1.10
C LEU A 31 0.66 8.18 0.25
N ILE A 32 1.79 7.52 0.52
CA ILE A 32 2.56 7.76 1.75
C ILE A 32 3.07 9.21 1.79
N ASN A 33 3.58 9.72 0.66
CA ASN A 33 4.17 11.06 0.60
C ASN A 33 3.16 12.19 0.78
N VAL A 34 1.90 11.97 0.42
CA VAL A 34 0.83 12.99 0.49
C VAL A 34 -0.06 12.88 1.73
N MET A 35 0.07 11.80 2.52
CA MET A 35 -0.71 11.57 3.74
C MET A 35 0.18 11.74 4.98
N PRO A 36 0.43 12.98 5.44
CA PRO A 36 1.40 13.27 6.50
C PRO A 36 1.01 12.69 7.86
N ASN A 37 -0.27 12.40 8.06
CA ASN A 37 -0.80 11.83 9.30
C ASN A 37 -0.97 10.31 9.25
N LEU A 38 -0.62 9.68 8.14
CA LEU A 38 -0.78 8.24 7.98
C LEU A 38 0.18 7.53 8.97
N ARG A 39 -0.37 6.58 9.73
CA ARG A 39 0.36 5.81 10.76
C ARG A 39 0.25 4.32 10.50
N ALA A 40 -0.81 3.90 9.83
CA ALA A 40 -1.07 2.52 9.48
C ALA A 40 -1.41 2.39 8.00
N LEU A 41 -0.65 1.56 7.28
CA LEU A 41 -0.92 1.21 5.89
C LEU A 41 -1.17 -0.29 5.77
N SER A 42 -2.34 -0.66 5.28
CA SER A 42 -2.68 -2.04 4.93
C SER A 42 -2.81 -2.14 3.42
N VAL A 43 -1.87 -2.85 2.80
CA VAL A 43 -1.82 -3.02 1.35
C VAL A 43 -2.34 -4.39 0.97
N ARG A 44 -3.23 -4.43 -0.01
CA ARG A 44 -3.68 -5.66 -0.66
C ARG A 44 -3.18 -5.66 -2.11
N PRO A 45 -2.20 -6.51 -2.46
CA PRO A 45 -1.81 -6.69 -3.85
C PRO A 45 -3.02 -7.22 -4.62
N LYS A 46 -3.34 -6.60 -5.76
CA LYS A 46 -4.38 -7.14 -6.63
C LYS A 46 -3.82 -8.38 -7.35
N ASP A 47 -4.10 -9.55 -6.79
CA ASP A 47 -3.71 -10.82 -7.39
C ASP A 47 -4.54 -11.06 -8.67
N ASN A 48 -3.96 -10.80 -9.84
CA ASN A 48 -4.49 -11.40 -11.06
C ASN A 48 -4.31 -12.91 -10.92
N GLU A 49 -5.41 -13.66 -10.90
CA GLU A 49 -5.47 -15.12 -10.63
C GLU A 49 -4.46 -15.95 -11.44
N SER A 50 -4.01 -15.42 -12.57
CA SER A 50 -3.05 -16.03 -13.49
C SER A 50 -1.57 -15.95 -13.07
N ASN A 51 -1.18 -15.21 -12.02
CA ASN A 51 0.24 -14.96 -11.69
C ASN A 51 0.60 -15.02 -10.18
N GLN A 52 0.08 -16.02 -9.47
CA GLN A 52 0.30 -16.21 -8.02
C GLN A 52 1.79 -16.30 -7.62
N LEU A 53 2.67 -16.85 -8.49
CA LEU A 53 4.12 -16.91 -8.26
C LEU A 53 4.81 -15.54 -8.33
N GLN A 54 4.37 -14.66 -9.25
CA GLN A 54 4.89 -13.30 -9.32
C GLN A 54 4.40 -12.45 -8.14
N SER A 55 3.20 -12.73 -7.63
CA SER A 55 2.65 -12.06 -6.44
C SER A 55 3.53 -12.24 -5.20
N TRP A 56 4.16 -13.42 -5.02
CA TRP A 56 5.02 -13.69 -3.87
C TRP A 56 6.34 -12.92 -3.93
N GLU A 57 7.02 -12.92 -5.08
CA GLU A 57 8.20 -12.08 -5.30
C GLU A 57 7.85 -10.60 -5.18
N ILE A 58 6.66 -10.19 -5.63
CA ILE A 58 6.18 -8.81 -5.48
C ILE A 58 5.95 -8.47 -4.00
N THR A 59 5.41 -9.41 -3.21
CA THR A 59 5.12 -9.22 -1.78
C THR A 59 6.39 -9.09 -0.96
N GLU A 60 7.35 -10.02 -1.08
CA GLU A 60 8.59 -9.97 -0.29
C GLU A 60 9.40 -8.71 -0.59
N ASN A 61 9.56 -8.40 -1.88
CA ASN A 61 10.19 -7.15 -2.30
C ASN A 61 9.41 -5.91 -1.84
N LEU A 62 8.07 -5.98 -1.72
CA LEU A 62 7.28 -4.87 -1.19
C LEU A 62 7.47 -4.70 0.32
N ILE A 63 7.56 -5.79 1.09
CA ILE A 63 7.86 -5.76 2.53
C ILE A 63 9.24 -5.15 2.77
N GLU A 64 10.26 -5.62 2.05
CA GLU A 64 11.61 -5.06 2.16
C GLU A 64 11.64 -3.58 1.76
N TRP A 65 10.90 -3.24 0.70
CA TRP A 65 10.81 -1.86 0.23
C TRP A 65 10.10 -0.96 1.25
N LEU A 66 9.02 -1.42 1.88
CA LEU A 66 8.33 -0.71 2.96
C LEU A 66 9.25 -0.55 4.18
N HIS A 67 9.97 -1.59 4.59
CA HIS A 67 10.97 -1.51 5.66
C HIS A 67 12.07 -0.46 5.39
N LYS A 68 12.52 -0.32 4.14
CA LYS A 68 13.59 0.62 3.76
C LYS A 68 13.11 2.06 3.68
N ASN A 69 11.84 2.29 3.32
CA ASN A 69 11.33 3.63 2.99
C ASN A 69 10.41 4.22 4.07
N LEU A 70 9.81 3.39 4.93
CA LEU A 70 8.95 3.87 6.00
C LEU A 70 9.74 4.14 7.29
N PRO A 71 9.39 5.19 8.05
CA PRO A 71 9.99 5.44 9.35
C PRO A 71 9.66 4.30 10.33
N SER A 72 10.54 4.03 11.29
CA SER A 72 10.42 2.86 12.20
C SER A 72 9.20 2.89 13.14
N ASN A 73 8.52 4.05 13.26
CA ASN A 73 7.29 4.20 14.04
C ASN A 73 6.02 3.95 13.22
N TYR A 74 6.18 3.60 11.93
CA TYR A 74 5.08 3.39 11.02
C TYR A 74 4.64 1.93 11.03
N THR A 75 3.34 1.69 11.19
CA THR A 75 2.79 0.35 11.11
C THR A 75 2.39 0.08 9.67
N TYR A 76 2.82 -1.04 9.11
CA TYR A 76 2.31 -1.49 7.83
C TYR A 76 2.03 -2.99 7.87
N SER A 77 1.06 -3.42 7.06
CA SER A 77 0.74 -4.83 6.88
C SER A 77 0.37 -5.08 5.43
N ILE A 78 0.65 -6.30 4.96
CA ILE A 78 0.19 -6.75 3.66
C ILE A 78 -0.85 -7.82 3.92
N THR A 79 -2.08 -7.57 3.50
CA THR A 79 -3.18 -8.53 3.62
C THR A 79 -3.36 -9.25 2.30
N ARG A 80 -3.42 -10.58 2.35
CA ARG A 80 -3.80 -11.40 1.19
C ARG A 80 -5.26 -11.80 1.34
N ASN A 81 -6.06 -11.60 0.30
CA ASN A 81 -7.38 -12.20 0.25
C ASN A 81 -7.20 -13.66 -0.14
N PHE A 82 -7.25 -14.56 0.84
CA PHE A 82 -7.46 -15.98 0.56
C PHE A 82 -8.94 -16.14 0.20
N TYR A 83 -9.29 -15.95 -1.08
CA TYR A 83 -10.58 -16.42 -1.56
C TYR A 83 -10.53 -17.96 -1.56
N ASN A 84 -11.49 -18.55 -0.86
CA ASN A 84 -11.70 -19.99 -0.72
C ASN A 84 -12.86 -20.41 -1.63
#